data_AF-A0A843LEJ4-F1
#
_entry.id   AF-A0A843LEJ4-F1
#
_cell.length_a   1.000
_cell.length_b   1.000
_cell.length_c   1.000
_cell.angle_alpha   90.00
_cell.angle_beta   90.00
_cell.angle_gamma   90.00
#
_symmetry.space_group_name_H-M   'P 1'
#
loop_
_entity.id
_entity.type
_entity.pdbx_description
1 polymer ?
#
loop_
_entity_poly.entity_id
_entity_poly.type
_entity_poly.pdbx_seq_one_letter_code
_entity_poly.pdbx_strand_id
1 'polypeptide(L)'
;MPGTRYWEIDLARGVAVVTMIIFHSAFDLNFFGILPLDVSGGFLWLLARLTASTFIFLVGLSFTISYARARRRLTARGLAIRYARRGLAIFGCGMVITGVTWLFLPSVCIVFGILHFIGLSILLAPLFVRLDARRLIVASVACFIAGYAVTLVNGPWHLLWLGIRPASFASLDYVPLFPWFGIVLAGMACGHT
;
A
#
# COMPACT_ATOMS: atom_id res chain seq x y z
N MET A 1 26.17 -4.08 17.86
CA MET A 1 25.09 -3.32 18.52
C MET A 1 23.75 -3.88 18.06
N PRO A 2 22.90 -4.40 18.97
CA PRO A 2 21.51 -4.71 18.65
C PRO A 2 20.90 -3.44 18.05
N GLY A 3 20.30 -3.54 16.86
CA GLY A 3 19.77 -2.38 16.16
C GLY A 3 18.76 -1.68 17.06
N THR A 4 18.98 -0.41 17.34
CA THR A 4 18.04 0.45 18.06
C THR A 4 16.65 0.28 17.43
N ARG A 5 15.70 -0.25 18.22
CA ARG A 5 14.29 -0.28 17.84
C ARG A 5 13.75 1.14 18.01
N TYR A 6 13.16 1.66 16.94
CA TYR A 6 12.50 2.95 16.97
C TYR A 6 11.10 2.75 17.56
N TRP A 7 10.92 3.14 18.81
CA TRP A 7 9.66 2.97 19.53
C TRP A 7 8.52 3.74 18.83
N GLU A 8 8.84 4.87 18.18
CA GLU A 8 7.90 5.70 17.44
C GLU A 8 7.28 4.92 16.28
N ILE A 9 8.09 4.15 15.55
CA ILE A 9 7.64 3.36 14.40
C ILE A 9 6.79 2.18 14.87
N ASP A 10 7.16 1.58 16.00
CA ASP A 10 6.40 0.47 16.59
C ASP A 10 5.06 0.95 17.18
N LEU A 11 5.03 2.12 17.82
CA LEU A 11 3.79 2.77 18.28
C LEU A 11 2.90 3.14 17.09
N ALA A 12 3.44 3.77 16.06
CA ALA A 12 2.69 4.14 14.86
C ALA A 12 2.09 2.91 14.16
N ARG A 13 2.83 1.80 14.12
CA ARG A 13 2.30 0.49 13.66
C ARG A 13 1.16 0.02 14.55
N GLY A 14 1.32 0.07 15.87
CA GLY A 14 0.27 -0.32 16.81
C GLY A 14 -1.02 0.47 16.61
N VAL A 15 -0.91 1.80 16.50
CA VAL A 15 -2.04 2.69 16.22
C VAL A 15 -2.70 2.32 14.88
N ALA A 16 -1.93 2.12 13.82
CA ALA A 16 -2.47 1.75 12.51
C ALA A 16 -3.22 0.40 12.54
N VAL A 17 -2.74 -0.57 13.31
CA VAL A 17 -3.43 -1.87 13.47
C VAL A 17 -4.73 -1.70 14.25
N VAL A 18 -4.72 -0.92 15.33
CA VAL A 18 -5.93 -0.66 16.12
C VAL A 18 -7.00 0.04 15.27
N THR A 19 -6.64 1.08 14.52
CA THR A 19 -7.60 1.77 13.66
C THR A 19 -8.08 0.90 12.50
N MET A 20 -7.24 0.01 11.97
CA MET A 20 -7.64 -0.98 10.96
C MET A 20 -8.70 -1.93 11.51
N ILE A 21 -8.50 -2.46 12.72
CA ILE A 21 -9.46 -3.36 13.38
C ILE A 21 -10.78 -2.63 13.59
N ILE A 22 -10.77 -1.40 14.14
CA ILE A 22 -11.99 -0.62 14.36
C ILE A 22 -12.77 -0.42 13.06
N PHE A 23 -12.08 -0.04 11.98
CA PHE A 23 -12.72 0.15 10.68
C PHE A 23 -13.30 -1.16 10.13
N HIS A 24 -12.55 -2.28 10.17
CA HIS A 24 -13.04 -3.56 9.64
C HIS A 24 -14.20 -4.10 10.47
N SER A 25 -14.19 -3.95 11.79
CA SER A 25 -15.35 -4.29 12.63
C SER A 25 -16.60 -3.51 12.21
N ALA A 26 -16.47 -2.21 11.94
CA ALA A 26 -17.57 -1.39 11.44
C ALA A 26 -18.01 -1.82 10.03
N PHE A 27 -17.06 -2.16 9.15
CA PHE A 27 -17.33 -2.68 7.82
C PHE A 27 -18.10 -4.00 7.86
N ASP A 28 -17.67 -4.95 8.68
CA ASP A 28 -18.31 -6.26 8.81
C ASP A 28 -19.74 -6.14 9.36
N LEU A 29 -19.95 -5.31 10.38
CA LEU A 29 -21.30 -5.05 10.92
C LEU A 29 -22.25 -4.49 9.85
N ASN A 30 -21.74 -3.62 8.97
CA ASN A 30 -22.52 -3.10 7.85
C ASN A 30 -22.72 -4.14 6.74
N PHE A 31 -21.68 -4.90 6.41
CA PHE A 31 -21.71 -5.93 5.37
C PHE A 31 -22.69 -7.06 5.69
N PHE A 32 -22.78 -7.46 6.97
CA PHE A 32 -23.76 -8.46 7.44
C PHE A 32 -25.16 -7.86 7.72
N GLY A 33 -25.37 -6.56 7.51
CA GLY A 33 -26.65 -5.90 7.72
C GLY A 33 -27.07 -5.76 9.19
N ILE A 34 -26.14 -5.85 10.14
CA ILE A 34 -26.40 -5.74 11.59
C ILE A 34 -26.62 -4.27 11.96
N LEU A 35 -25.82 -3.36 11.41
CA LEU A 35 -25.91 -1.93 11.67
C LEU A 35 -25.68 -1.14 10.36
N PRO A 36 -26.58 -0.23 9.96
CA PRO A 36 -26.45 0.53 8.72
C PRO A 36 -25.43 1.66 8.90
N LEU A 37 -24.14 1.32 8.87
CA LEU A 37 -23.05 2.27 9.00
C LEU A 37 -22.64 2.79 7.62
N ASP A 38 -22.52 4.11 7.49
CA ASP A 38 -21.96 4.71 6.27
C ASP A 38 -20.43 4.51 6.23
N VAL A 39 -20.01 3.37 5.68
CA VAL A 39 -18.61 3.00 5.49
C VAL A 39 -18.00 3.64 4.23
N SER A 40 -18.85 4.14 3.33
CA SER A 40 -18.44 4.73 2.04
C SER A 40 -18.34 6.26 2.12
N GLY A 41 -18.88 6.88 3.17
CA GLY A 41 -18.81 8.31 3.44
C GLY A 41 -18.42 8.64 4.89
N GLY A 42 -18.47 9.94 5.19
CA GLY A 42 -18.30 10.47 6.55
C GLY A 42 -16.99 10.10 7.25
N PHE A 43 -17.09 9.81 8.55
CA PHE A 43 -15.95 9.56 9.43
C PHE A 43 -15.26 8.21 9.15
N LEU A 44 -16.02 7.15 8.90
CA LEU A 44 -15.45 5.81 8.69
C LEU A 44 -14.63 5.74 7.41
N TRP A 45 -15.09 6.40 6.33
CA TRP A 45 -14.32 6.52 5.10
C TRP A 45 -12.99 7.26 5.32
N LEU A 46 -13.02 8.37 6.08
CA LEU A 46 -11.80 9.11 6.41
C LEU A 46 -10.86 8.27 7.28
N LEU A 47 -11.39 7.57 8.28
CA LEU A 47 -10.63 6.67 9.16
C LEU A 47 -9.94 5.56 8.35
N ALA A 48 -10.64 4.95 7.39
CA ALA A 48 -10.08 3.94 6.50
C ALA A 48 -8.90 4.50 5.71
N ARG A 49 -9.09 5.69 5.11
CA ARG A 49 -8.09 6.33 4.25
C ARG A 49 -6.86 6.78 5.03
N LEU A 50 -7.04 7.31 6.24
CA LEU A 50 -5.94 7.66 7.14
C LEU A 50 -5.19 6.40 7.61
N THR A 51 -5.91 5.35 7.99
CA THR A 51 -5.32 4.07 8.40
C THR A 51 -4.48 3.47 7.28
N ALA A 52 -5.05 3.37 6.07
CA ALA A 52 -4.33 2.87 4.89
C ALA A 52 -3.10 3.73 4.57
N SER A 53 -3.24 5.07 4.60
CA SER A 53 -2.13 5.99 4.37
C SER A 53 -1.00 5.81 5.38
N THR A 54 -1.32 5.68 6.68
CA THR A 54 -0.33 5.43 7.72
C THR A 54 0.37 4.10 7.50
N PHE A 55 -0.36 3.03 7.19
CA PHE A 55 0.23 1.71 6.94
C PHE A 55 1.19 1.74 5.75
N ILE A 56 0.76 2.35 4.64
CA ILE A 56 1.54 2.49 3.41
C ILE A 56 2.78 3.38 3.62
N PHE A 57 2.65 4.47 4.37
CA PHE A 57 3.77 5.32 4.76
C PHE A 57 4.81 4.52 5.57
N LEU A 58 4.34 3.76 6.56
CA LEU A 58 5.19 2.91 7.40
C LEU A 58 5.89 1.79 6.61
N VAL A 59 5.28 1.28 5.54
CA VAL A 59 5.93 0.35 4.59
C VAL A 59 7.16 1.00 3.96
N GLY A 60 7.03 2.22 3.43
CA GLY A 60 8.16 2.96 2.84
C GLY A 60 9.25 3.29 3.85
N LEU A 61 8.86 3.81 5.02
CA LEU A 61 9.77 4.14 6.12
C LEU A 61 10.57 2.91 6.59
N SER A 62 9.86 1.81 6.87
CA SER A 62 10.46 0.57 7.34
C SER A 62 11.35 -0.08 6.28
N PHE A 63 10.98 0.05 5.00
CA PHE A 63 11.79 -0.41 3.88
C PHE A 63 13.14 0.29 3.87
N THR A 64 13.19 1.63 3.91
CA THR A 64 14.45 2.39 3.85
C THR A 64 15.38 2.02 5.00
N ILE A 65 14.87 1.97 6.23
CA ILE A 65 15.66 1.62 7.42
C ILE A 65 16.17 0.17 7.32
N SER A 66 15.30 -0.77 6.92
CA SER A 66 15.71 -2.16 6.71
C SER A 66 16.74 -2.32 5.60
N TYR A 67 16.60 -1.54 4.52
CA TYR A 67 17.48 -1.58 3.35
C TYR A 67 18.87 -1.04 3.72
N ALA A 68 18.94 0.09 4.42
CA ALA A 68 20.20 0.65 4.91
C ALA A 68 20.99 -0.33 5.77
N ARG A 69 20.32 -1.07 6.67
CA ARG A 69 20.95 -2.12 7.49
C ARG A 69 21.42 -3.31 6.66
N ALA A 70 20.61 -3.75 5.69
CA ALA A 70 20.91 -4.90 4.86
C ALA A 70 22.03 -4.62 3.84
N ARG A 71 22.12 -3.39 3.33
CA ARG A 71 23.16 -2.93 2.39
C ARG A 71 24.57 -3.06 2.98
N ARG A 72 24.73 -2.99 4.31
CA ARG A 72 26.03 -3.17 4.99
C ARG A 72 26.52 -4.62 5.01
N ARG A 73 25.63 -5.60 4.75
CA ARG A 73 25.92 -7.04 4.91
C ARG A 73 25.77 -7.83 3.61
N LEU A 74 25.02 -7.32 2.64
CA LEU A 74 24.64 -8.03 1.42
C LEU A 74 25.15 -7.29 0.18
N THR A 75 25.51 -8.05 -0.85
CA THR A 75 25.79 -7.51 -2.18
C THR A 75 24.52 -6.93 -2.81
N ALA A 76 24.67 -6.05 -3.81
CA ALA A 76 23.53 -5.45 -4.52
C ALA A 76 22.57 -6.52 -5.09
N ARG A 77 23.11 -7.61 -5.65
CA ARG A 77 22.32 -8.75 -6.15
C ARG A 77 21.59 -9.48 -5.03
N GLY A 78 22.26 -9.76 -3.91
CA GLY A 78 21.63 -10.42 -2.76
C GLY A 78 20.50 -9.59 -2.15
N LEU A 79 20.66 -8.26 -2.16
CA LEU A 79 19.64 -7.32 -1.70
C LEU A 79 18.43 -7.32 -2.62
N ALA A 80 18.65 -7.23 -3.94
CA ALA A 80 17.58 -7.30 -4.94
C ALA A 80 16.78 -8.60 -4.83
N ILE A 81 17.46 -9.76 -4.74
CA ILE A 81 16.79 -11.07 -4.59
C ILE A 81 15.96 -11.13 -3.31
N ARG A 82 16.50 -10.61 -2.18
CA ARG A 82 15.79 -10.62 -0.90
C ARG A 82 14.48 -9.84 -0.97
N TYR A 83 14.50 -8.64 -1.55
CA TYR A 83 13.30 -7.81 -1.66
C TYR A 83 12.36 -8.31 -2.75
N ALA A 84 12.89 -8.84 -3.86
CA ALA A 84 12.09 -9.47 -4.90
C ALA A 84 11.29 -10.67 -4.36
N ARG A 85 11.94 -11.56 -3.60
CA ARG A 85 11.27 -12.71 -2.97
C ARG A 85 10.17 -12.27 -2.00
N ARG A 86 10.44 -11.22 -1.20
CA ARG A 86 9.46 -10.68 -0.25
C ARG A 86 8.26 -10.03 -0.96
N GLY A 87 8.52 -9.19 -1.95
CA GLY A 87 7.47 -8.54 -2.72
C GLY A 87 6.62 -9.54 -3.48
N LEU A 88 7.24 -10.53 -4.12
CA LEU A 88 6.53 -11.58 -4.86
C LEU A 88 5.72 -12.49 -3.94
N ALA A 89 6.22 -12.82 -2.74
CA ALA A 89 5.45 -13.60 -1.77
C ALA A 89 4.18 -12.87 -1.31
N ILE A 90 4.29 -11.57 -0.98
CA ILE A 90 3.13 -10.76 -0.56
C ILE A 90 2.16 -10.57 -1.72
N PHE A 91 2.68 -10.29 -2.92
CA PHE A 91 1.86 -10.19 -4.13
C PHE A 91 1.12 -11.50 -4.41
N GLY A 92 1.81 -12.65 -4.25
CA GLY A 92 1.21 -13.98 -4.40
C GLY A 92 0.08 -14.24 -3.40
N CYS A 93 0.21 -13.80 -2.15
CA CYS A 93 -0.90 -13.83 -1.20
C CYS A 93 -2.09 -12.99 -1.68
N GLY A 94 -1.83 -11.82 -2.28
CA GLY A 94 -2.87 -11.02 -2.94
C GLY A 94 -3.59 -11.80 -4.03
N MET A 95 -2.86 -12.47 -4.91
CA MET A 95 -3.42 -13.27 -6.01
C MET A 95 -4.31 -14.41 -5.50
N VAL A 96 -3.95 -15.02 -4.36
CA VAL A 96 -4.79 -16.03 -3.70
C VAL A 96 -6.10 -15.40 -3.22
N ILE A 97 -6.07 -14.22 -2.62
CA ILE A 97 -7.28 -13.48 -2.22
C ILE A 97 -8.14 -13.13 -3.42
N THR A 98 -7.55 -12.71 -4.55
CA THR A 98 -8.29 -12.51 -5.80
C THR A 98 -8.98 -13.79 -6.25
N GLY A 99 -8.29 -14.92 -6.25
CA GLY A 99 -8.89 -16.22 -6.61
C GLY A 99 -10.05 -16.61 -5.70
N VAL A 100 -9.88 -16.46 -4.38
CA VAL A 100 -10.94 -16.76 -3.41
C VAL A 100 -12.13 -15.82 -3.59
N THR A 101 -11.90 -14.51 -3.64
CA THR A 101 -12.99 -13.54 -3.80
C THR A 101 -13.69 -13.65 -5.15
N TRP A 102 -13.00 -14.05 -6.20
CA TRP A 102 -13.64 -14.34 -7.49
C TRP A 102 -14.62 -15.52 -7.42
N LEU A 103 -14.31 -16.56 -6.62
CA LEU A 103 -15.17 -17.73 -6.44
C LEU A 103 -16.40 -17.44 -5.56
N PHE A 104 -16.23 -16.68 -4.47
CA PHE A 104 -17.29 -16.46 -3.48
C PHE A 104 -18.08 -15.15 -3.70
N LEU A 105 -17.43 -14.11 -4.24
CA LEU A 105 -17.98 -12.74 -4.36
C LEU A 105 -17.62 -12.13 -5.74
N PRO A 106 -18.07 -12.73 -6.86
CA PRO A 106 -17.64 -12.34 -8.21
C PRO A 106 -18.01 -10.90 -8.60
N SER A 107 -19.08 -10.34 -8.03
CA SER A 107 -19.53 -8.97 -8.31
C SER A 107 -18.61 -7.88 -7.72
N VAL A 108 -17.80 -8.23 -6.72
CA VAL A 108 -16.95 -7.28 -5.98
C VAL A 108 -15.54 -7.85 -5.76
N CYS A 109 -15.07 -8.64 -6.72
CA CYS A 109 -13.78 -9.33 -6.69
C CYS A 109 -12.61 -8.36 -6.42
N ILE A 110 -11.66 -8.76 -5.56
CA ILE A 110 -10.48 -7.97 -5.23
C ILE A 110 -9.45 -8.14 -6.35
N VAL A 111 -9.40 -7.17 -7.27
CA VAL A 111 -8.49 -7.23 -8.44
C VAL A 111 -7.10 -6.72 -8.12
N PHE A 112 -7.02 -5.60 -7.41
CA PHE A 112 -5.76 -4.94 -7.06
C PHE A 112 -5.87 -4.30 -5.67
N GLY A 113 -6.04 -5.15 -4.67
CA GLY A 113 -6.10 -4.74 -3.26
C GLY A 113 -4.74 -4.39 -2.64
N ILE A 114 -4.75 -4.10 -1.35
CA ILE A 114 -3.57 -3.58 -0.63
C ILE A 114 -2.38 -4.55 -0.61
N LEU A 115 -2.61 -5.87 -0.64
CA LEU A 115 -1.52 -6.86 -0.72
C LEU A 115 -0.79 -6.83 -2.06
N HIS A 116 -1.52 -6.72 -3.17
CA HIS A 116 -0.94 -6.56 -4.51
C HIS A 116 -0.08 -5.30 -4.55
N PHE A 117 -0.64 -4.20 -4.04
CA PHE A 117 0.04 -2.91 -3.96
C PHE A 117 1.31 -2.98 -3.12
N ILE A 118 1.27 -3.55 -1.91
CA ILE A 118 2.45 -3.66 -1.03
C ILE A 118 3.52 -4.53 -1.70
N GLY A 119 3.11 -5.67 -2.28
CA GLY A 119 4.02 -6.55 -3.01
C GLY A 119 4.74 -5.84 -4.16
N LEU A 120 3.98 -5.13 -5.00
CA LEU A 120 4.52 -4.33 -6.09
C LEU A 120 5.39 -3.17 -5.59
N SER A 121 4.98 -2.48 -4.54
CA SER A 121 5.74 -1.39 -3.94
C SER A 121 7.09 -1.85 -3.42
N ILE A 122 7.17 -3.03 -2.79
CA ILE A 122 8.43 -3.63 -2.33
C ILE A 122 9.34 -4.02 -3.50
N LEU A 123 8.76 -4.44 -4.64
CA LEU A 123 9.52 -4.72 -5.86
C LEU A 123 10.10 -3.46 -6.48
N LEU A 124 9.35 -2.35 -6.46
CA LEU A 124 9.76 -1.07 -7.04
C LEU A 124 10.68 -0.25 -6.13
N ALA A 125 10.51 -0.32 -4.81
CA ALA A 125 11.25 0.49 -3.84
C ALA A 125 12.79 0.44 -3.98
N PRO A 126 13.45 -0.70 -4.28
CA PRO A 126 14.89 -0.75 -4.54
C PRO A 126 15.38 0.14 -5.68
N LEU A 127 14.52 0.50 -6.64
CA LEU A 127 14.86 1.42 -7.73
C LEU A 127 14.98 2.87 -7.24
N PHE A 128 14.16 3.25 -6.25
CA PHE A 128 14.09 4.61 -5.71
C PHE A 128 15.03 4.84 -4.54
N VAL A 129 15.54 3.79 -3.89
CA VAL A 129 16.41 3.89 -2.70
C VAL A 129 17.77 4.54 -2.95
N ARG A 130 18.16 4.74 -4.22
CA ARG A 130 19.38 5.46 -4.60
C ARG A 130 19.17 6.98 -4.69
N LEU A 131 17.92 7.43 -4.61
CA LEU A 131 17.56 8.84 -4.67
C LEU A 131 17.66 9.46 -3.28
N ASP A 132 18.19 10.68 -3.21
CA ASP A 132 18.18 11.46 -1.98
C ASP A 132 16.75 11.86 -1.58
N ALA A 133 16.55 12.21 -0.31
CA ALA A 133 15.25 12.58 0.26
C ALA A 133 14.50 13.62 -0.60
N ARG A 134 15.19 14.66 -1.10
CA ARG A 134 14.57 15.68 -1.97
C ARG A 134 14.01 15.08 -3.26
N ARG A 135 14.75 14.18 -3.91
CA ARG A 135 14.31 13.53 -5.16
C ARG A 135 13.16 12.56 -4.90
N LEU A 136 13.16 11.88 -3.75
CA LEU A 136 12.03 11.05 -3.32
C LEU A 136 10.76 11.87 -3.10
N ILE A 137 10.85 13.06 -2.48
CA ILE A 137 9.71 13.96 -2.31
C ILE A 137 9.19 14.46 -3.67
N VAL A 138 10.07 14.84 -4.59
CA VAL A 138 9.66 15.22 -5.95
C VAL A 138 8.94 14.07 -6.66
N ALA A 139 9.47 12.84 -6.57
CA ALA A 139 8.82 11.66 -7.12
C ALA A 139 7.48 11.34 -6.44
N SER A 140 7.37 11.56 -5.13
CA SER A 140 6.13 11.44 -4.37
C SER A 140 5.06 12.40 -4.89
N VAL A 141 5.39 13.69 -5.04
CA VAL A 141 4.49 14.70 -5.62
C VAL A 141 4.09 14.33 -7.05
N ALA A 142 5.04 13.85 -7.88
CA ALA A 142 4.73 13.37 -9.22
C ALA A 142 3.74 12.20 -9.23
N CYS A 143 3.82 11.28 -8.26
CA CYS A 143 2.85 10.19 -8.11
C CYS A 143 1.45 10.70 -7.75
N PHE A 144 1.33 11.76 -6.94
CA PHE A 144 0.04 12.38 -6.65
C PHE A 144 -0.55 13.09 -7.87
N ILE A 145 0.28 13.80 -8.64
CA ILE A 145 -0.15 14.43 -9.90
C ILE A 145 -0.60 13.36 -10.90
N ALA A 146 0.18 12.28 -11.07
CA ALA A 146 -0.20 11.15 -11.91
C ALA A 146 -1.50 10.50 -11.42
N GLY A 147 -1.65 10.33 -10.10
CA GLY A 147 -2.86 9.84 -9.45
C GLY A 147 -4.09 10.69 -9.76
N TYR A 148 -3.97 12.02 -9.76
CA TYR A 148 -5.03 12.92 -10.19
C TYR A 148 -5.31 12.76 -11.70
N ALA A 149 -4.27 12.76 -12.54
CA ALA A 149 -4.40 12.63 -13.99
C ALA A 149 -5.12 11.33 -14.41
N VAL A 150 -4.82 10.19 -13.77
CA VAL A 150 -5.51 8.92 -14.09
C VAL A 150 -6.98 8.93 -13.72
N THR A 151 -7.44 9.78 -12.78
CA THR A 151 -8.89 9.91 -12.50
C THR A 151 -9.66 10.61 -13.62
N LEU A 152 -8.97 11.33 -14.51
CA LEU A 152 -9.57 12.03 -15.64
C LEU A 152 -9.74 11.13 -16.88
N VAL A 153 -9.19 9.92 -16.85
CA VAL A 153 -9.14 9.02 -18.00
C VAL A 153 -9.88 7.72 -17.68
N ASN A 154 -10.84 7.36 -18.53
CA ASN A 154 -11.40 6.01 -18.52
C ASN A 154 -10.53 5.10 -19.37
N GLY A 155 -10.30 3.88 -18.90
CA GLY A 155 -9.48 2.94 -19.66
C GLY A 155 -9.81 1.49 -19.37
N PRO A 156 -9.13 0.58 -20.09
CA PRO A 156 -9.40 -0.84 -20.04
C PRO A 156 -8.95 -1.48 -18.71
N TRP A 157 -9.52 -2.66 -18.43
CA TRP A 157 -9.28 -3.42 -17.20
C TRP A 157 -7.79 -3.70 -16.89
N HIS A 158 -6.95 -3.87 -17.90
CA HIS A 158 -5.53 -4.18 -17.68
C HIS A 158 -4.72 -2.99 -17.12
N LEU A 159 -5.28 -1.78 -17.08
CA LEU A 159 -4.66 -0.59 -16.48
C LEU A 159 -5.15 -0.28 -15.06
N LEU A 160 -5.96 -1.15 -14.46
CA LEU A 160 -6.46 -0.99 -13.08
C LEU A 160 -5.32 -0.84 -12.07
N TRP A 161 -4.22 -1.55 -12.24
CA TRP A 161 -3.08 -1.42 -11.34
C TRP A 161 -2.43 -0.02 -11.35
N LEU A 162 -2.64 0.78 -12.40
CA LEU A 162 -2.19 2.18 -12.48
C LEU A 162 -3.20 3.18 -11.90
N GLY A 163 -4.44 2.75 -11.64
CA GLY A 163 -5.53 3.63 -11.22
C GLY A 163 -6.52 3.99 -12.32
N ILE A 164 -6.23 3.63 -13.57
CA ILE A 164 -7.13 3.83 -14.71
C ILE A 164 -8.19 2.74 -14.70
N ARG A 165 -9.46 3.13 -14.56
CA ARG A 165 -10.58 2.20 -14.40
C ARG A 165 -11.71 2.49 -15.38
N PRO A 166 -12.47 1.47 -15.82
CA PRO A 166 -13.75 1.68 -16.50
C PRO A 166 -14.81 2.18 -15.50
N ALA A 167 -15.83 2.86 -16.00
CA ALA A 167 -16.87 3.48 -15.16
C ALA A 167 -17.68 2.46 -14.33
N SER A 168 -17.81 1.22 -14.81
CA SER A 168 -18.54 0.14 -14.14
C SER A 168 -17.71 -0.61 -13.08
N PHE A 169 -16.47 -0.19 -12.81
CA PHE A 169 -15.57 -0.92 -11.92
C PHE A 169 -15.98 -0.80 -10.45
N ALA A 170 -16.22 -1.94 -9.81
CA ALA A 170 -16.42 -2.08 -8.37
C ALA A 170 -15.54 -3.21 -7.82
N SER A 171 -14.97 -3.02 -6.63
CA SER A 171 -14.11 -3.98 -5.92
C SER A 171 -14.22 -3.73 -4.43
N LEU A 172 -14.17 -4.79 -3.60
CA LEU A 172 -14.15 -4.65 -2.14
C LEU A 172 -12.90 -3.92 -1.63
N ASP A 173 -11.77 -4.17 -2.26
CA ASP A 173 -10.50 -3.50 -1.96
C ASP A 173 -9.81 -3.12 -3.26
N TYR A 174 -9.42 -1.85 -3.37
CA TYR A 174 -8.76 -1.32 -4.55
C TYR A 174 -7.78 -0.21 -4.18
N VAL A 175 -6.49 -0.55 -4.26
CA VAL A 175 -5.37 0.33 -3.92
C VAL A 175 -4.43 0.39 -5.13
N PRO A 176 -4.73 1.22 -6.15
CA PRO A 176 -3.89 1.31 -7.34
C PRO A 176 -2.49 1.85 -7.01
N LEU A 177 -1.53 1.69 -7.94
CA LEU A 177 -0.18 2.20 -7.76
C LEU A 177 -0.17 3.72 -7.55
N PHE A 178 -0.92 4.48 -8.35
CA PHE A 178 -1.08 5.92 -8.17
C PHE A 178 -2.43 6.24 -7.52
N PRO A 179 -2.48 7.13 -6.52
CA PRO A 179 -1.38 7.93 -5.95
C PRO A 179 -0.60 7.25 -4.81
N TRP A 180 -1.01 6.05 -4.38
CA TRP A 180 -0.58 5.42 -3.13
C TRP A 180 0.94 5.17 -3.04
N PHE A 181 1.60 4.89 -4.16
CA PHE A 181 3.06 4.77 -4.22
C PHE A 181 3.76 6.08 -3.83
N GLY A 182 3.13 7.24 -4.05
CA GLY A 182 3.63 8.52 -3.56
C GLY A 182 3.76 8.56 -2.04
N ILE A 183 2.85 7.92 -1.30
CA ILE A 183 2.93 7.81 0.16
C ILE A 183 4.08 6.89 0.57
N VAL A 184 4.32 5.80 -0.18
CA VAL A 184 5.50 4.93 0.03
C VAL A 184 6.79 5.75 -0.14
N LEU A 185 6.89 6.53 -1.21
CA LEU A 185 8.06 7.37 -1.48
C LEU A 185 8.28 8.45 -0.42
N ALA A 186 7.20 9.05 0.10
CA ALA A 186 7.27 9.99 1.21
C ALA A 186 7.80 9.30 2.49
N GLY A 187 7.30 8.11 2.80
CA GLY A 187 7.82 7.28 3.91
C GLY A 187 9.29 6.93 3.71
N MET A 188 9.68 6.59 2.47
CA MET A 188 11.07 6.32 2.14
C MET A 188 11.97 7.53 2.36
N ALA A 189 11.51 8.73 2.00
CA ALA A 189 12.23 9.99 2.18
C ALA A 189 12.44 10.30 3.67
N CYS A 190 11.41 10.11 4.51
CA CYS A 190 11.52 10.30 5.96
C CYS A 190 12.46 9.27 6.63
N GLY A 191 12.60 8.08 6.05
CA GLY A 191 13.55 7.06 6.53
C GLY A 191 14.98 7.26 6.06
N HIS A 192 15.22 8.26 5.20
CA HIS A 192 16.52 8.57 4.63
C HIS A 192 17.26 9.56 5.54
N THR A 193 17.65 9.09 6.73
CA THR A 193 18.45 9.84 7.73
C THR A 193 19.85 9.27 7.91
#